data_AF-A0A3C0QMJ6-F1
#
_entry.id   AF-A0A3C0QMJ6-F1
#
_cell.length_a   1.000
_cell.length_b   1.000
_cell.length_c   1.000
_cell.angle_alpha   90.00
_cell.angle_beta   90.00
_cell.angle_gamma   90.00
#
_symmetry.space_group_name_H-M   'P 1'
#
loop_
_entity.id
_entity.type
_entity.pdbx_description
1 polymer ?
#
loop_
_entity_poly.entity_id
_entity_poly.type
_entity_poly.pdbx_seq_one_letter_code
_entity_poly.pdbx_strand_id
1 'polypeptide(L)'
;MNITCEVARDMAELYKADLLINKESIQQIRSHLKTCPSCREYYKAYDRHTAEQRSKNQPSFSDDMDEVQKRTYAILAKKMNHHRIMEIIGTSAAIGAGSIMLIIGLVMTSKSLHKNINKGAETL
;
A
#
# COMPACT_ATOMS: atom_id res chain seq x y z
N MET A 1 -32.11 -8.38 15.32
CA MET A 1 -32.47 -7.68 14.07
C MET A 1 -32.59 -8.69 12.95
N ASN A 2 -33.69 -8.67 12.21
CA ASN A 2 -33.91 -9.56 11.06
C ASN A 2 -33.74 -8.72 9.79
N ILE A 3 -32.72 -9.02 8.98
CA ILE A 3 -32.53 -8.34 7.70
C ILE A 3 -33.62 -8.78 6.71
N THR A 4 -34.00 -7.90 5.79
CA THR A 4 -34.98 -8.23 4.76
C THR A 4 -34.37 -9.15 3.70
N CYS A 5 -35.22 -9.81 2.91
CA CYS A 5 -34.75 -10.67 1.81
C CYS A 5 -33.98 -9.88 0.74
N GLU A 6 -34.37 -8.62 0.49
CA GLU A 6 -33.68 -7.71 -0.45
C GLU A 6 -32.24 -7.47 0.01
N VAL A 7 -32.08 -7.00 1.25
CA VAL A 7 -30.75 -6.76 1.84
C VAL A 7 -29.92 -8.04 1.88
N ALA A 8 -30.53 -9.19 2.20
CA ALA A 8 -29.82 -10.46 2.17
C ALA A 8 -29.33 -10.80 0.74
N ARG A 9 -30.12 -10.58 -0.31
CA ARG A 9 -29.70 -10.89 -1.69
C ARG A 9 -28.63 -9.95 -2.20
N ASP A 10 -28.71 -8.66 -1.89
CA ASP A 10 -27.72 -7.67 -2.30
C ASP A 10 -26.33 -7.95 -1.70
N MET A 11 -26.30 -8.51 -0.49
CA MET A 11 -25.07 -8.87 0.20
C MET A 11 -24.50 -10.24 -0.24
N ALA A 12 -25.12 -10.93 -1.19
CA ALA A 12 -24.70 -12.28 -1.58
C ALA A 12 -23.29 -12.32 -2.16
N GLU A 13 -22.94 -11.36 -3.02
CA GLU A 13 -21.61 -11.27 -3.61
C GLU A 13 -20.53 -11.09 -2.54
N LEU A 14 -20.72 -10.11 -1.65
CA LEU A 14 -19.78 -9.80 -0.57
C LEU A 14 -19.65 -10.96 0.42
N TYR A 15 -20.77 -11.62 0.76
CA TYR A 15 -20.78 -12.77 1.66
C TYR A 15 -20.04 -13.97 1.05
N LYS A 16 -20.23 -14.23 -0.25
CA LYS A 16 -19.63 -15.38 -0.95
C LYS A 16 -18.18 -15.18 -1.31
N ALA A 17 -17.75 -13.93 -1.50
CA ALA A 17 -16.36 -13.58 -1.74
C ALA A 17 -15.56 -13.37 -0.44
N ASP A 18 -16.15 -13.65 0.73
CA ASP A 18 -15.56 -13.41 2.06
C ASP A 18 -15.10 -11.95 2.29
N LEU A 19 -15.76 -11.00 1.61
CA LEU A 19 -15.44 -9.56 1.68
C LEU A 19 -16.16 -8.84 2.84
N LEU A 20 -17.05 -9.53 3.55
CA LEU A 20 -17.70 -8.97 4.74
C LEU A 20 -16.73 -8.97 5.92
N ILE A 21 -16.28 -7.77 6.31
CA ILE A 21 -15.34 -7.58 7.43
C ILE A 21 -16.08 -7.61 8.78
N ASN A 22 -17.33 -7.12 8.82
CA ASN A 22 -18.12 -7.05 10.05
C ASN A 22 -18.73 -8.42 10.41
N LYS A 23 -18.32 -8.98 11.55
CA LYS A 23 -18.83 -10.25 12.09
C LYS A 23 -20.34 -10.22 12.37
N GLU A 24 -20.88 -9.08 12.76
CA GLU A 24 -22.31 -8.93 13.03
C GLU A 24 -23.13 -9.12 11.73
N SER A 25 -22.69 -8.50 10.64
CA SER A 25 -23.32 -8.63 9.32
C SER A 25 -23.31 -10.09 8.83
N ILE A 26 -22.19 -10.79 9.02
CA ILE A 26 -22.09 -12.23 8.71
C ILE A 26 -23.12 -13.03 9.53
N GLN A 27 -23.22 -12.75 10.83
CA GLN A 27 -24.15 -13.45 11.72
C GLN A 27 -25.61 -13.18 11.35
N GLN A 28 -25.95 -11.95 10.96
CA GLN A 28 -27.29 -11.57 10.51
C GLN A 28 -27.68 -12.25 9.19
N ILE A 29 -26.75 -12.37 8.24
CA ILE A 29 -26.99 -13.13 7.00
C ILE A 29 -27.16 -14.62 7.32
N ARG A 30 -26.29 -15.19 8.16
CA ARG A 30 -26.40 -16.60 8.57
C ARG A 30 -27.71 -16.91 9.28
N SER A 31 -28.16 -16.03 10.18
CA SER A 31 -29.44 -16.22 10.87
C SER A 31 -30.61 -16.13 9.89
N HIS A 32 -30.58 -15.19 8.95
CA HIS A 32 -31.60 -15.07 7.90
C HIS A 32 -31.63 -16.29 6.98
N LEU A 33 -30.48 -16.81 6.52
CA LEU A 33 -30.43 -18.01 5.67
C LEU A 33 -30.94 -19.27 6.37
N LYS A 34 -30.87 -19.33 7.72
CA LYS A 34 -31.45 -20.43 8.51
C LYS A 34 -32.98 -20.41 8.52
N THR A 35 -33.60 -19.23 8.46
CA THR A 35 -35.06 -19.07 8.58
C THR A 35 -35.76 -18.86 7.24
N CYS A 36 -35.06 -18.36 6.21
CA CYS A 36 -35.62 -18.07 4.90
C CYS A 36 -35.15 -19.08 3.83
N PRO A 37 -36.02 -20.00 3.37
CA PRO A 37 -35.69 -20.96 2.31
C PRO A 37 -35.36 -20.29 0.97
N SER A 38 -36.11 -19.25 0.58
CA SER A 38 -35.91 -18.54 -0.70
C SER A 38 -34.50 -17.96 -0.80
N CYS A 39 -34.04 -17.27 0.25
CA CYS A 39 -32.68 -16.72 0.27
C CYS A 39 -31.62 -17.82 0.31
N ARG A 40 -31.88 -18.95 0.96
CA ARG A 40 -30.97 -20.10 0.94
C ARG A 40 -30.79 -20.69 -0.45
N GLU A 41 -31.87 -20.82 -1.20
CA GLU A 41 -31.80 -21.29 -2.59
C GLU A 41 -31.09 -20.29 -3.49
N TYR A 42 -31.38 -19.00 -3.33
CA TYR A 42 -30.66 -17.93 -4.03
C TYR A 42 -29.15 -18.02 -3.80
N TYR A 43 -28.71 -18.13 -2.55
CA TYR A 43 -27.29 -18.26 -2.21
C TYR A 43 -26.63 -19.55 -2.74
N LYS A 44 -27.38 -20.65 -2.89
CA LYS A 44 -26.88 -21.89 -3.52
C LYS A 44 -26.76 -21.74 -5.03
N ALA A 45 -27.74 -21.09 -5.67
CA ALA A 45 -27.72 -20.83 -7.10
C ALA A 45 -26.62 -19.84 -7.49
N TYR A 46 -26.34 -18.87 -6.62
CA TYR A 46 -25.24 -17.92 -6.80
C TYR A 46 -23.88 -18.63 -7.00
N ASP A 47 -23.60 -19.69 -6.22
CA ASP A 47 -22.37 -20.47 -6.39
C ASP A 47 -22.27 -21.14 -7.77
N ARG A 48 -23.40 -21.65 -8.29
CA ARG A 48 -23.46 -22.32 -9.60
C ARG A 48 -23.20 -21.34 -10.73
N HIS A 49 -23.88 -20.20 -10.72
CA HIS A 49 -23.70 -19.17 -11.74
C HIS A 49 -22.29 -18.56 -11.71
N THR A 50 -21.74 -18.33 -10.51
CA THR A 50 -20.38 -17.77 -10.38
C THR A 50 -19.32 -18.78 -10.79
N ALA A 51 -19.50 -20.08 -10.50
CA ALA A 51 -18.60 -21.14 -10.96
C ALA A 51 -18.63 -21.30 -12.49
N GLU A 52 -19.82 -21.29 -13.10
CA GLU A 52 -19.98 -21.33 -14.55
C GLU A 52 -19.38 -20.10 -15.24
N GLN A 53 -19.58 -18.92 -14.66
CA GLN A 53 -18.98 -17.68 -15.18
C GLN A 53 -17.47 -17.64 -14.97
N ARG A 54 -16.92 -18.14 -13.86
CA ARG A 54 -15.47 -18.30 -13.70
C ARG A 54 -14.89 -19.29 -14.69
N SER A 55 -15.61 -20.35 -15.05
CA SER A 55 -15.17 -21.30 -16.08
C SER A 55 -15.27 -20.75 -17.51
N LYS A 56 -16.21 -19.83 -17.80
CA LYS A 56 -16.38 -19.21 -19.12
C LYS A 56 -15.58 -17.92 -19.31
N ASN A 57 -15.38 -17.16 -18.24
CA ASN A 57 -14.70 -15.87 -18.22
C ASN A 57 -13.41 -15.94 -17.39
N GLN A 58 -12.78 -17.11 -17.22
CA GLN A 58 -11.38 -17.10 -16.82
C GLN A 58 -10.65 -16.42 -17.98
N PRO A 59 -10.16 -15.18 -17.82
CA PRO A 59 -9.24 -14.66 -18.82
C PRO A 59 -8.08 -15.63 -18.70
N SER A 60 -7.77 -16.33 -19.79
CA SER A 60 -6.44 -16.85 -19.93
C SER A 60 -5.55 -15.61 -19.82
N PHE A 61 -4.94 -15.39 -18.65
CA PHE A 61 -3.77 -14.53 -18.50
C PHE A 61 -2.62 -15.22 -19.23
N SER A 62 -2.82 -15.47 -20.52
CA SER A 62 -1.87 -16.02 -21.46
C SER A 62 -1.58 -14.88 -22.43
N ASP A 63 -0.50 -14.17 -22.13
CA ASP A 63 0.47 -13.63 -23.08
C ASP A 63 0.08 -12.75 -24.28
N ASP A 64 -1.20 -12.48 -24.57
CA ASP A 64 -1.62 -11.60 -25.67
C ASP A 64 -1.75 -10.13 -25.22
N MET A 65 -0.72 -9.64 -24.54
CA MET A 65 -0.51 -8.19 -24.44
C MET A 65 0.29 -7.78 -25.68
N ASP A 66 -0.36 -7.04 -26.58
CA ASP A 66 0.25 -6.49 -27.80
C ASP A 66 1.60 -5.82 -27.48
N GLU A 67 2.60 -6.03 -28.33
CA GLU A 67 3.99 -5.60 -28.09
C GLU A 67 4.05 -4.08 -27.83
N VAL A 68 3.15 -3.34 -28.48
CA VAL A 68 2.92 -1.90 -28.31
C VAL A 68 2.48 -1.55 -26.89
N GLN A 69 1.60 -2.35 -26.29
CA GLN A 69 1.10 -2.14 -24.94
C GLN A 69 2.16 -2.47 -23.90
N LYS A 70 2.95 -3.55 -24.08
CA LYS A 70 4.12 -3.86 -23.24
C LYS A 70 5.14 -2.71 -23.26
N ARG A 71 5.44 -2.15 -24.44
CA ARG A 71 6.34 -0.99 -24.57
C ARG A 71 5.80 0.26 -23.88
N THR A 72 4.50 0.53 -24.02
CA THR A 72 3.87 1.71 -23.40
C THR A 72 3.93 1.65 -21.87
N TYR A 73 3.62 0.50 -21.27
CA TYR A 73 3.75 0.30 -19.82
C TYR A 73 5.21 0.33 -19.35
N ALA A 74 6.15 -0.20 -20.13
CA ALA A 74 7.58 -0.13 -19.81
C ALA A 74 8.09 1.31 -19.80
N ILE A 75 7.66 2.15 -20.75
CA ILE A 75 8.00 3.58 -20.78
C ILE A 75 7.41 4.30 -19.57
N LEU A 76 6.16 4.01 -19.21
CA LEU A 76 5.52 4.58 -18.01
C LEU A 76 6.28 4.19 -16.73
N ALA A 77 6.61 2.91 -16.57
CA ALA A 77 7.34 2.41 -15.41
C ALA A 77 8.74 3.03 -15.30
N LYS A 78 9.45 3.19 -16.42
CA LYS A 78 10.77 3.84 -16.47
C LYS A 78 10.69 5.31 -16.03
N LYS A 79 9.64 6.03 -16.45
CA LYS A 79 9.43 7.44 -16.06
C LYS A 79 9.11 7.59 -14.56
N MET A 80 8.33 6.67 -13.99
CA MET A 80 8.04 6.65 -12.55
C MET A 80 9.26 6.36 -11.67
N ASN A 81 10.17 5.48 -12.13
CA ASN A 81 11.38 5.17 -11.36
C ASN A 81 12.36 6.35 -11.31
N HIS A 82 12.39 7.19 -12.34
CA HIS A 82 13.27 8.35 -12.39
C HIS A 82 12.89 9.41 -11.35
N HIS A 83 11.59 9.65 -11.11
CA HIS A 83 11.14 10.58 -10.09
C HIS A 83 11.50 10.13 -8.67
N ARG A 84 11.39 8.81 -8.37
CA ARG A 84 11.76 8.27 -7.05
C ARG A 84 13.26 8.31 -6.78
N ILE A 85 14.10 8.09 -7.80
CA ILE A 85 15.55 8.14 -7.65
C ILE A 85 16.03 9.59 -7.43
N MET A 86 15.41 10.58 -8.09
CA MET A 86 15.78 11.99 -7.93
C MET A 86 15.47 12.54 -6.52
N GLU A 87 14.39 12.10 -5.86
CA GLU A 87 14.12 12.47 -4.45
C GLU A 87 15.17 11.91 -3.48
N ILE A 88 15.65 10.69 -3.72
CA ILE A 88 16.65 10.04 -2.84
C ILE A 88 18.01 10.73 -2.96
N ILE A 89 18.40 11.16 -4.17
CA ILE A 89 19.70 11.83 -4.37
C ILE A 89 19.71 13.23 -3.74
N GLY A 90 18.60 13.98 -3.83
CA GLY A 90 18.51 15.33 -3.26
C GLY A 90 18.67 15.38 -1.73
N THR A 91 18.19 14.38 -1.00
CA THR A 91 18.29 14.34 0.47
C THR A 91 19.70 14.00 0.98
N SER A 92 20.46 13.19 0.23
CA SER A 92 21.83 12.80 0.61
C SER A 92 22.86 13.94 0.56
N ALA A 93 22.68 14.92 -0.33
CA ALA A 93 23.59 16.06 -0.44
C ALA A 93 23.51 17.04 0.75
N ALA A 94 22.32 17.21 1.34
CA ALA A 94 22.11 18.12 2.46
C ALA A 94 22.73 17.61 3.78
N ILE A 95 22.69 16.29 4.01
CA ILE A 95 23.24 15.67 5.23
C ILE A 95 24.78 15.63 5.19
N GLY A 96 25.36 15.41 4.00
CA GLY A 96 26.82 15.40 3.81
C GLY A 96 27.46 16.78 4.04
N ALA A 97 26.89 17.85 3.47
CA ALA A 97 27.45 19.19 3.62
C ALA A 97 27.33 19.73 5.07
N GLY A 98 26.23 19.43 5.77
CA GLY A 98 26.04 19.87 7.16
C GLY A 98 27.01 19.23 8.15
N SER A 99 27.32 17.95 7.99
CA SER A 99 28.25 17.24 8.89
C SER A 99 29.70 17.72 8.75
N ILE A 100 30.15 18.02 7.53
CA ILE A 100 31.49 18.57 7.28
C ILE A 100 31.65 19.97 7.89
N MET A 101 30.63 20.83 7.77
CA MET A 101 30.66 22.18 8.34
C MET A 101 30.71 22.16 9.88
N LEU A 102 30.00 21.24 10.54
CA LEU A 102 30.04 21.09 12.01
C LEU A 102 31.42 20.62 12.51
N ILE A 103 32.06 19.67 11.80
CA ILE A 103 33.39 19.16 12.17
C ILE A 103 34.44 20.28 12.05
N ILE A 104 34.43 21.05 10.96
CA ILE A 104 35.37 22.17 10.77
C ILE A 104 35.16 23.22 11.87
N GLY A 105 33.91 23.54 12.21
CA GLY A 105 33.56 24.46 13.29
C GLY A 105 34.14 24.04 14.65
N LEU A 106 33.99 22.77 15.03
CA LEU A 106 34.52 22.22 16.29
C LEU A 106 36.06 22.22 16.35
N VAL A 107 36.73 21.95 15.23
CA VAL A 107 38.19 21.98 15.16
C VAL A 107 38.72 23.42 15.25
N MET A 108 38.02 24.40 14.69
CA MET A 108 38.43 25.81 14.79
C MET A 108 38.23 26.37 16.20
N THR A 109 37.13 26.06 16.87
CA THR A 109 36.87 26.54 18.24
C THR A 109 37.84 25.94 19.25
N SER A 110 38.17 24.64 19.14
CA SER A 110 39.15 24.00 20.02
C SER A 110 40.56 24.57 19.85
N LYS A 111 41.00 24.85 18.61
CA LYS A 111 42.29 25.51 18.35
C LYS A 111 42.34 26.95 18.88
N SER A 112 41.25 27.70 18.76
CA SER A 112 41.14 29.06 19.32
C SER A 112 41.24 29.06 20.84
N LEU A 113 40.57 28.11 21.50
CA LEU A 113 40.63 27.95 22.95
C LEU A 113 42.05 27.64 23.44
N HIS A 114 42.74 26.70 22.78
CA HIS A 114 44.11 26.34 23.13
C HIS A 114 45.09 27.50 22.95
N LYS A 115 44.93 28.30 21.89
CA LYS A 115 45.76 29.49 21.65
C LYS A 115 45.55 30.57 22.72
N ASN A 116 44.32 30.75 23.19
CA ASN A 116 44.01 31.73 24.24
C ASN A 116 44.51 31.29 25.62
N ILE A 117 44.43 29.98 25.94
CA ILE A 117 45.00 29.44 27.19
C ILE A 117 46.54 29.60 27.19
N ASN A 118 47.20 29.27 26.08
CA ASN A 118 48.67 29.39 26.02
C ASN A 118 49.15 30.85 26.15
N LYS A 119 48.42 31.80 25.56
CA LYS A 119 48.73 33.23 25.70
C LYS A 119 48.51 33.76 27.12
N GLY A 120 47.51 33.25 27.84
CA GLY A 120 47.28 33.62 29.23
C GLY A 120 48.37 33.11 30.19
N ALA A 121 48.99 31.97 29.85
CA ALA A 121 50.10 31.39 30.62
C ALA A 121 51.43 32.13 30.43
N GLU A 122 51.63 32.88 29.33
CA GLU A 122 52.83 33.70 29.09
C GLU A 122 52.75 35.09 29.73
N THR A 123 51.59 35.49 30.26
CA THR A 123 51.34 36.82 30.85
C THR A 123 51.24 36.84 32.39
N LEU A 124 51.55 35.72 33.06
CA LEU A 124 51.67 35.58 34.51
C LEU A 124 53.12 35.27 34.88
#